data_AF-A0A6J2XYX3-F1
#
_entry.id   AF-A0A6J2XYX3-F1
#
_cell.length_a   1.000
_cell.length_b   1.000
_cell.length_c   1.000
_cell.angle_alpha   90.00
_cell.angle_beta   90.00
_cell.angle_gamma   90.00
#
_symmetry.space_group_name_H-M   'P 1'
#
loop_
_entity.id
_entity.type
_entity.pdbx_description
1 polymer ?
#
loop_
_entity_poly.entity_id
_entity_poly.type
_entity_poly.pdbx_seq_one_letter_code
_entity_poly.pdbx_strand_id
1 'polypeptide(L)'
;MDRDVKEKPEKHKPKHIIIRNTADYQRMKLEKLMRNPEKPVLIPERPKERGSPHIPDFVRNVMGSSAGAGSGEFHVYRHLRRKECARQKYMQEKAEREKKDADYKNKLEENKKLAEQRTAKKRAKRLKKKQSRKKGSKKLKTTQEVESEKSDDTCSDDDLNTSLKEEDDNEVLIHEDRTQHYEETDTKLKLNLNNEDNKNISCSDSTLDSKESDL
;
A
#
# COMPACT_ATOMS: atom_id res chain seq x y z
N MET A 1 70.00 -17.33 -8.39
CA MET A 1 69.06 -16.78 -9.38
C MET A 1 67.76 -17.55 -9.23
N ASP A 2 67.06 -17.32 -8.13
CA ASP A 2 65.86 -18.08 -7.78
C ASP A 2 64.66 -17.40 -8.44
N ARG A 3 64.10 -18.08 -9.44
CA ARG A 3 62.90 -17.63 -10.14
C ARG A 3 61.69 -18.12 -9.38
N ASP A 4 61.04 -17.23 -8.65
CA ASP A 4 59.76 -17.46 -7.99
C ASP A 4 58.71 -17.98 -8.99
N VAL A 5 58.39 -19.27 -8.88
CA VAL A 5 57.30 -19.91 -9.63
C VAL A 5 55.99 -19.48 -8.98
N LYS A 6 55.36 -18.43 -9.51
CA LYS A 6 53.96 -18.10 -9.20
C LYS A 6 53.05 -19.20 -9.73
N GLU A 7 52.66 -20.13 -8.86
CA GLU A 7 51.58 -21.08 -9.12
C GLU A 7 50.30 -20.30 -9.46
N LYS A 8 49.76 -20.55 -10.65
CA LYS A 8 48.46 -19.98 -11.08
C LYS A 8 47.36 -20.77 -10.37
N PRO A 9 46.39 -20.12 -9.71
CA PRO A 9 45.31 -20.82 -9.04
C PRO A 9 44.48 -21.62 -10.05
N GLU A 10 44.34 -22.92 -9.81
CA GLU A 10 43.52 -23.81 -10.63
C GLU A 10 42.07 -23.29 -10.67
N LYS A 11 41.57 -23.06 -11.89
CA LYS A 11 40.18 -22.63 -12.10
C LYS A 11 39.25 -23.82 -11.83
N HIS A 12 38.77 -23.93 -10.59
CA HIS A 12 37.76 -24.92 -10.22
C HIS A 12 36.48 -24.70 -11.05
N LYS A 13 36.26 -25.55 -12.05
CA LYS A 13 35.07 -25.51 -12.91
C LYS A 13 33.83 -25.75 -12.04
N PRO A 14 32.81 -24.88 -12.05
CA PRO A 14 31.65 -25.06 -11.20
C PRO A 14 30.88 -26.31 -11.64
N LYS A 15 30.70 -27.27 -10.72
CA LYS A 15 29.80 -28.41 -10.93
C LYS A 15 28.37 -27.86 -10.99
N HIS A 16 27.56 -28.36 -11.94
CA HIS A 16 26.16 -27.97 -12.05
C HIS A 16 25.40 -28.51 -10.83
N ILE A 17 24.95 -27.61 -9.96
CA ILE A 17 24.23 -27.95 -8.73
C ILE A 17 22.73 -27.77 -9.00
N ILE A 18 21.97 -28.86 -8.84
CA ILE A 18 20.51 -28.85 -8.96
C ILE A 18 19.95 -28.41 -7.62
N ILE A 19 19.21 -27.31 -7.62
CA ILE A 19 18.53 -26.78 -6.42
C ILE A 19 17.28 -27.63 -6.18
N ARG A 20 17.19 -28.29 -5.02
CA ARG A 20 16.01 -29.06 -4.62
C ARG A 20 15.21 -28.36 -3.51
N ASN A 21 15.91 -27.70 -2.59
CA ASN A 21 15.32 -26.99 -1.46
C ASN A 21 15.71 -25.50 -1.44
N THR A 22 14.97 -24.67 -0.69
CA THR A 22 15.29 -23.26 -0.42
C THR A 22 16.68 -23.11 0.21
N ALA A 23 17.06 -24.05 1.07
CA ALA A 23 18.39 -24.13 1.66
C ALA A 23 19.50 -24.29 0.60
N ASP A 24 19.27 -25.10 -0.44
CA ASP A 24 20.25 -25.29 -1.52
C ASP A 24 20.43 -24.01 -2.33
N TYR A 25 19.34 -23.27 -2.57
CA TYR A 25 19.38 -21.97 -3.26
C TYR A 25 20.18 -20.92 -2.47
N GLN A 26 19.98 -20.87 -1.16
CA GLN A 26 20.72 -19.98 -0.27
C GLN A 26 22.20 -20.38 -0.19
N ARG A 27 22.49 -21.67 -0.05
CA ARG A 27 23.85 -22.22 -0.08
C ARG A 27 24.58 -21.83 -1.37
N MET A 28 23.94 -21.98 -2.52
CA MET A 28 24.49 -21.56 -3.82
C MET A 28 24.83 -20.07 -3.89
N LYS A 29 23.94 -19.20 -3.37
CA LYS A 29 24.19 -17.75 -3.29
C LYS A 29 25.35 -17.43 -2.34
N LEU A 30 25.40 -18.11 -1.21
CA LEU A 30 26.43 -17.93 -0.18
C LEU A 30 27.80 -18.38 -0.71
N GLU A 31 27.90 -19.55 -1.34
CA GLU A 31 29.12 -20.04 -2.00
C GLU A 31 29.61 -19.06 -3.08
N LYS A 32 28.68 -18.45 -3.84
CA LYS A 32 29.02 -17.41 -4.82
C LYS A 32 29.55 -16.13 -4.18
N LEU A 33 29.02 -15.75 -3.02
CA LEU A 33 29.43 -14.55 -2.28
C LEU A 33 30.81 -14.75 -1.63
N MET A 34 31.01 -15.92 -0.98
CA MET A 34 32.25 -16.27 -0.31
C MET A 34 33.42 -16.56 -1.26
N ARG A 35 33.15 -16.82 -2.55
CA ARG A 35 34.21 -16.98 -3.55
C ARG A 35 35.10 -15.73 -3.68
N ASN A 36 34.56 -14.54 -3.44
CA ASN A 36 35.29 -13.27 -3.50
C ASN A 36 34.85 -12.36 -2.34
N PRO A 37 35.39 -12.54 -1.12
CA PRO A 37 34.94 -11.80 0.05
C PRO A 37 35.32 -10.32 0.04
N GLU A 38 36.36 -9.93 -0.70
CA GLU A 38 36.79 -8.52 -0.82
C GLU A 38 35.89 -7.68 -1.73
N LYS A 39 35.04 -8.31 -2.56
CA LYS A 39 34.15 -7.58 -3.47
C LYS A 39 32.95 -7.02 -2.70
N PRO A 40 32.74 -5.69 -2.64
CA PRO A 40 31.58 -5.13 -1.98
C PRO A 40 30.28 -5.58 -2.67
N VAL A 41 29.29 -5.94 -1.86
CA VAL A 41 28.00 -6.41 -2.32
C VAL A 41 27.09 -5.22 -2.59
N LEU A 42 26.59 -5.09 -3.82
CA LEU A 42 25.62 -4.06 -4.17
C LEU A 42 24.21 -4.52 -3.75
N ILE A 43 23.70 -3.97 -2.65
CA ILE A 43 22.29 -4.12 -2.28
C ILE A 43 21.49 -3.18 -3.18
N PRO A 44 20.53 -3.67 -3.97
CA PRO A 44 19.74 -2.80 -4.82
C PRO A 44 18.94 -1.81 -3.98
N GLU A 45 19.01 -0.54 -4.34
CA GLU A 45 18.13 0.49 -3.78
C GLU A 45 16.67 0.20 -4.20
N ARG A 46 15.72 0.68 -3.40
CA ARG A 46 14.30 0.56 -3.73
C ARG A 46 14.04 1.17 -5.11
N PRO A 47 13.24 0.51 -5.97
CA PRO A 47 12.95 1.04 -7.29
C PRO A 47 12.26 2.39 -7.15
N LYS A 48 12.79 3.40 -7.84
CA LYS A 48 12.19 4.74 -7.87
C LYS A 48 10.85 4.66 -8.60
N GLU A 49 9.86 5.37 -8.07
CA GLU A 49 8.57 5.49 -8.75
C GLU A 49 8.77 6.10 -10.13
N ARG A 50 8.06 5.55 -11.14
CA ARG A 50 8.07 6.12 -12.48
C ARG A 50 7.44 7.50 -12.41
N GLY A 51 8.21 8.54 -12.69
CA GLY A 51 7.71 9.92 -12.71
C GLY A 51 6.94 10.26 -13.98
N SER A 52 6.28 11.41 -13.95
CA SER A 52 5.73 12.07 -15.14
C SER A 52 6.81 12.23 -16.22
N PRO A 53 6.48 12.11 -17.52
CA PRO A 53 7.43 12.39 -18.59
C PRO A 53 8.01 13.80 -18.43
N HIS A 54 9.33 13.90 -18.50
CA HIS A 54 10.03 15.18 -18.43
C HIS A 54 9.74 16.01 -19.70
N ILE A 55 9.41 17.28 -19.50
CA ILE A 55 9.14 18.24 -20.57
C ILE A 55 10.39 19.12 -20.72
N PRO A 56 10.99 19.21 -21.92
CA PRO A 56 12.14 20.09 -22.14
C PRO A 56 11.71 21.56 -22.10
N ASP A 57 12.54 22.41 -21.49
CA ASP A 57 12.24 23.84 -21.32
C ASP A 57 12.19 24.61 -22.64
N PHE A 58 13.04 24.24 -23.60
CA PHE A 58 13.14 24.91 -24.89
C PHE A 58 13.03 23.93 -26.06
N VAL A 59 12.11 24.23 -26.97
CA VAL A 59 12.01 23.56 -28.27
C VAL A 59 12.73 24.43 -29.29
N ARG A 60 13.81 23.90 -29.89
CA ARG A 60 14.65 24.66 -30.83
C ARG A 60 14.14 24.66 -32.27
N ASN A 61 13.28 23.69 -32.61
CA ASN A 61 12.87 23.39 -33.98
C ASN A 61 11.42 23.81 -34.25
N VAL A 62 11.02 24.98 -33.71
CA VAL A 62 9.66 25.50 -33.92
C VAL A 62 9.60 26.19 -35.27
N MET A 63 8.74 25.71 -36.16
CA MET A 63 8.46 26.36 -37.44
C MET A 63 7.52 27.56 -37.22
N GLY A 64 7.58 28.56 -38.10
CA GLY A 64 6.78 29.79 -37.96
C GLY A 64 5.28 29.52 -37.87
N SER A 65 4.53 30.36 -37.16
CA SER A 65 3.10 30.14 -36.84
C SER A 65 2.18 30.06 -38.06
N SER A 66 2.57 30.68 -39.18
CA SER A 66 1.83 30.66 -40.44
C SER A 66 2.34 29.62 -41.44
N ALA A 67 3.34 28.81 -41.06
CA ALA A 67 3.86 27.76 -41.93
C ALA A 67 2.88 26.59 -42.01
N GLY A 68 2.77 25.96 -43.18
CA GLY A 68 1.91 24.79 -43.39
C GLY A 68 2.38 23.53 -42.66
N ALA A 69 1.51 22.52 -42.59
CA ALA A 69 1.84 21.24 -41.98
C ALA A 69 2.94 20.50 -42.77
N GLY A 70 4.08 20.26 -42.12
CA GLY A 70 5.16 19.45 -42.68
C GLY A 70 4.91 17.95 -42.54
N SER A 71 5.64 17.13 -43.31
CA SER A 71 5.52 15.66 -43.27
C SER A 71 5.88 15.04 -41.91
N GLY A 72 6.70 15.71 -41.11
CA GLY A 72 7.10 15.27 -39.77
C GLY A 72 6.11 15.63 -38.65
N GLU A 73 5.17 16.54 -38.89
CA GLU A 73 4.31 17.10 -37.84
C GLU A 73 3.37 16.04 -37.25
N PHE A 74 2.91 15.09 -38.07
CA PHE A 74 2.11 13.96 -37.61
C PHE A 74 2.82 13.14 -36.52
N HIS A 75 4.12 12.88 -36.70
CA HIS A 75 4.88 12.13 -35.72
C HIS A 75 5.12 12.94 -34.44
N VAL A 76 5.36 14.25 -34.56
CA VAL A 76 5.46 15.16 -33.42
C VAL A 76 4.19 15.09 -32.56
N TYR A 77 3.02 15.28 -33.17
CA TYR A 77 1.73 15.17 -32.49
C TYR A 77 1.53 13.79 -31.85
N ARG A 78 1.80 12.71 -32.58
CA ARG A 78 1.69 11.33 -32.07
C ARG A 78 2.55 11.11 -30.81
N HIS A 79 3.79 11.59 -30.80
CA HIS A 79 4.67 11.46 -29.65
C HIS A 79 4.22 12.35 -28.48
N LEU A 80 3.79 13.58 -28.77
CA LEU A 80 3.28 14.52 -27.76
C LEU A 80 2.00 13.99 -27.11
N ARG A 81 1.05 13.46 -27.91
CA ARG A 81 -0.20 12.89 -27.42
C ARG A 81 0.04 11.70 -26.49
N ARG A 82 0.96 10.79 -26.84
CA ARG A 82 1.33 9.68 -25.95
C ARG A 82 1.93 10.17 -24.63
N LYS A 83 2.83 11.16 -24.68
CA LYS A 83 3.41 11.76 -23.47
C LYS A 83 2.33 12.38 -22.61
N GLU A 84 1.39 13.11 -23.20
CA GLU A 84 0.31 13.78 -22.49
C GLU A 84 -0.69 12.78 -21.88
N CYS A 85 -1.12 11.76 -22.63
CA CYS A 85 -1.98 10.70 -22.08
C CYS A 85 -1.28 9.94 -20.94
N ALA A 86 0.01 9.63 -21.08
CA ALA A 86 0.79 9.00 -20.01
C ALA A 86 0.90 9.91 -18.78
N ARG A 87 1.10 11.21 -18.97
CA ARG A 87 1.14 12.22 -17.91
C ARG A 87 -0.19 12.30 -17.16
N GLN A 88 -1.30 12.41 -17.88
CA GLN A 88 -2.65 12.48 -17.29
C GLN A 88 -2.97 11.21 -16.51
N LYS A 89 -2.70 10.03 -17.08
CA LYS A 89 -2.88 8.74 -16.40
C LYS A 89 -2.06 8.65 -15.11
N TYR A 90 -0.80 9.08 -15.14
CA TYR A 90 0.05 9.12 -13.95
C TYR A 90 -0.52 10.04 -12.86
N MET A 91 -0.98 11.23 -13.22
CA MET A 91 -1.59 12.15 -12.25
C MET A 91 -2.86 11.58 -11.62
N GLN A 92 -3.74 10.97 -12.41
CA GLN A 92 -4.96 10.34 -11.92
C GLN A 92 -4.65 9.17 -10.99
N GLU A 93 -3.78 8.25 -11.41
CA GLU A 93 -3.39 7.08 -10.60
C GLU A 93 -2.75 7.50 -9.28
N LYS A 94 -1.88 8.53 -9.31
CA LYS A 94 -1.25 9.06 -8.11
C LYS A 94 -2.28 9.68 -7.16
N ALA A 95 -3.20 10.49 -7.67
CA ALA A 95 -4.26 11.09 -6.86
C ALA A 95 -5.16 10.03 -6.21
N GLU A 96 -5.54 8.98 -6.96
CA GLU A 96 -6.31 7.88 -6.43
C GLU A 96 -5.56 7.09 -5.34
N ARG A 97 -4.27 6.83 -5.55
CA ARG A 97 -3.42 6.13 -4.57
C ARG A 97 -3.30 6.95 -3.29
N GLU A 98 -2.99 8.24 -3.39
CA GLU A 98 -2.87 9.14 -2.25
C GLU A 98 -4.18 9.24 -1.46
N LYS A 99 -5.32 9.31 -2.15
CA LYS A 99 -6.64 9.29 -1.49
C LYS A 99 -6.88 7.99 -0.71
N LYS A 100 -6.63 6.84 -1.35
CA LYS A 100 -6.79 5.52 -0.71
C LYS A 100 -5.86 5.36 0.51
N ASP A 101 -4.62 5.84 0.40
CA ASP A 101 -3.65 5.80 1.48
C ASP A 101 -4.04 6.72 2.65
N ALA A 102 -4.57 7.91 2.37
CA ALA A 102 -5.08 8.82 3.38
C ALA A 102 -6.29 8.21 4.11
N ASP A 103 -7.25 7.68 3.38
CA ASP A 103 -8.43 7.01 3.94
C ASP A 103 -8.03 5.81 4.81
N TYR A 104 -7.05 5.03 4.37
CA TYR A 104 -6.52 3.90 5.14
C TYR A 104 -5.84 4.33 6.44
N LYS A 105 -5.00 5.37 6.39
CA LYS A 105 -4.33 5.92 7.58
C LYS A 105 -5.36 6.46 8.59
N ASN A 106 -6.35 7.20 8.12
CA ASN A 106 -7.42 7.73 8.97
C ASN A 106 -8.17 6.59 9.69
N LYS A 107 -8.58 5.55 8.94
CA LYS A 107 -9.23 4.36 9.52
C LYS A 107 -8.34 3.65 10.56
N LEU A 108 -7.04 3.54 10.29
CA LEU A 108 -6.10 2.93 11.22
C LEU A 108 -5.99 3.73 12.52
N GLU A 109 -5.93 5.06 12.43
CA GLU A 109 -5.88 5.95 13.59
C GLU A 109 -7.18 5.93 14.40
N GLU A 110 -8.34 5.93 13.74
CA GLU A 110 -9.64 5.80 14.39
C GLU A 110 -9.74 4.49 15.17
N ASN A 111 -9.36 3.38 14.55
CA ASN A 111 -9.35 2.07 15.20
C ASN A 111 -8.42 2.02 16.41
N LYS A 112 -7.23 2.63 16.30
CA LYS A 112 -6.29 2.76 17.43
C LYS A 112 -6.90 3.59 18.56
N LYS A 113 -7.49 4.75 18.25
CA LYS A 113 -8.16 5.63 19.23
C LYS A 113 -9.31 4.90 19.94
N LEU A 114 -10.16 4.18 19.20
CA LEU A 114 -11.27 3.41 19.76
C LEU A 114 -10.76 2.27 20.67
N ALA A 115 -9.73 1.54 20.25
CA ALA A 115 -9.11 0.49 21.06
C ALA A 115 -8.48 1.06 22.35
N GLU A 116 -7.81 2.20 22.26
CA GLU A 116 -7.22 2.91 23.41
C GLU A 116 -8.30 3.42 24.36
N GLN A 117 -9.39 4.01 23.86
CA GLN A 117 -10.51 4.46 24.69
C GLN A 117 -11.16 3.30 25.45
N ARG A 118 -11.43 2.18 24.78
CA ARG A 118 -11.99 0.97 25.42
C ARG A 118 -11.03 0.42 26.48
N THR A 119 -9.74 0.37 26.16
CA THR A 119 -8.70 -0.12 27.08
C THR A 119 -8.51 0.81 28.27
N ALA A 120 -8.50 2.13 28.06
CA ALA A 120 -8.39 3.15 29.09
C ALA A 120 -9.58 3.11 30.05
N LYS A 121 -10.81 2.98 29.53
CA LYS A 121 -12.02 2.81 30.36
C LYS A 121 -11.92 1.58 31.25
N LYS A 122 -11.52 0.43 30.69
CA LYS A 122 -11.32 -0.82 31.47
C LYS A 122 -10.17 -0.69 32.48
N ARG A 123 -9.05 -0.07 32.10
CA ARG A 123 -7.89 0.19 32.98
C ARG A 123 -8.27 1.10 34.15
N ALA A 124 -9.02 2.17 33.90
CA ALA A 124 -9.51 3.08 34.94
C ALA A 124 -10.42 2.37 35.95
N LYS A 125 -11.35 1.51 35.48
CA LYS A 125 -12.17 0.66 36.35
C LYS A 125 -11.31 -0.24 37.26
N ARG A 126 -10.32 -0.93 36.68
CA ARG A 126 -9.40 -1.81 37.44
C ARG A 126 -8.55 -1.03 38.45
N LEU A 127 -8.03 0.14 38.08
CA LEU A 127 -7.26 1.02 38.98
C LEU A 127 -8.12 1.52 40.15
N LYS A 128 -9.37 1.93 39.90
CA LYS A 128 -10.31 2.33 40.95
C LYS A 128 -10.59 1.18 41.93
N LYS A 129 -10.86 -0.05 41.43
CA LYS A 129 -11.04 -1.26 42.26
C LYS A 129 -9.78 -1.61 43.05
N LYS A 130 -8.59 -1.47 42.45
CA LYS A 130 -7.30 -1.69 43.14
C LYS A 130 -7.07 -0.67 44.25
N GLN A 131 -7.38 0.61 44.01
CA GLN A 131 -7.26 1.67 45.01
C GLN A 131 -8.27 1.50 46.15
N SER A 132 -9.52 1.13 45.88
CA SER A 132 -10.51 0.87 46.93
C SER A 132 -10.13 -0.32 47.80
N ARG A 133 -9.69 -1.44 47.21
CA ARG A 133 -9.17 -2.61 47.97
C ARG A 133 -7.98 -2.24 48.86
N LYS A 134 -7.01 -1.46 48.35
CA LYS A 134 -5.87 -0.97 49.14
C LYS A 134 -6.28 -0.05 50.28
N LYS A 135 -7.29 0.80 50.09
CA LYS A 135 -7.81 1.67 51.16
C LYS A 135 -8.57 0.86 52.22
N GLY A 136 -9.36 -0.13 51.80
CA GLY A 136 -10.06 -1.06 52.70
C GLY A 136 -9.10 -1.90 53.55
N SER A 137 -8.06 -2.47 52.95
CA SER A 137 -7.07 -3.27 53.68
C SER A 137 -6.20 -2.43 54.62
N LYS A 138 -5.92 -1.16 54.29
CA LYS A 138 -5.24 -0.24 55.23
C LYS A 138 -6.13 0.12 56.42
N LYS A 139 -7.43 0.36 56.21
CA LYS A 139 -8.37 0.61 57.31
C LYS A 139 -8.49 -0.59 58.23
N LEU A 140 -8.59 -1.80 57.67
CA LEU A 140 -8.62 -3.04 58.44
C LEU A 140 -7.32 -3.27 59.22
N LYS A 141 -6.14 -3.05 58.62
CA LYS A 141 -4.86 -3.18 59.32
C LYS A 141 -4.64 -2.18 60.47
N THR A 142 -5.20 -0.97 60.39
CA THR A 142 -5.11 -0.01 61.52
C THR A 142 -6.07 -0.35 62.67
N THR A 143 -7.14 -1.11 62.42
CA THR A 143 -8.03 -1.65 63.48
C THR A 143 -7.62 -3.03 63.98
N GLN A 144 -6.67 -3.70 63.33
CA GLN A 144 -6.31 -5.11 63.54
C GLN A 144 -4.85 -5.27 64.04
N GLU A 145 -4.41 -4.37 64.93
CA GLU A 145 -3.43 -4.74 65.97
C GLU A 145 -4.11 -5.54 67.11
N VAL A 146 -5.41 -5.82 66.98
CA VAL A 146 -6.16 -6.75 67.81
C VAL A 146 -6.80 -7.79 66.89
N GLU A 147 -6.26 -9.02 66.96
CA GLU A 147 -6.86 -10.28 66.50
C GLU A 147 -6.89 -10.67 65.00
N SER A 148 -6.03 -11.68 64.76
CA SER A 148 -6.23 -12.96 64.08
C SER A 148 -6.47 -13.07 62.56
N GLU A 149 -5.52 -13.80 61.98
CA GLU A 149 -5.55 -14.79 60.91
C GLU A 149 -6.91 -15.19 60.30
N LYS A 150 -7.13 -14.77 59.05
CA LYS A 150 -7.54 -15.60 57.89
C LYS A 150 -7.93 -14.68 56.74
N SER A 151 -7.39 -14.89 55.54
CA SER A 151 -7.97 -14.30 54.33
C SER A 151 -7.95 -15.30 53.19
N ASP A 152 -9.14 -15.82 52.93
CA ASP A 152 -9.58 -16.61 51.79
C ASP A 152 -9.41 -15.80 50.49
N ASP A 153 -8.73 -16.40 49.51
CA ASP A 153 -8.41 -15.82 48.20
C ASP A 153 -9.54 -16.15 47.23
N THR A 154 -10.65 -15.42 47.33
CA THR A 154 -11.77 -15.56 46.38
C THR A 154 -11.55 -14.65 45.18
N CYS A 155 -11.07 -15.24 44.09
CA CYS A 155 -11.07 -14.67 42.75
C CYS A 155 -12.52 -14.62 42.21
N SER A 156 -13.26 -13.56 42.58
CA SER A 156 -14.56 -13.27 41.96
C SER A 156 -14.33 -12.68 40.57
N ASP A 157 -14.37 -13.58 39.59
CA ASP A 157 -14.51 -13.32 38.16
C ASP A 157 -16.02 -13.28 37.86
N ASP A 158 -16.62 -12.10 37.97
CA ASP A 158 -17.99 -11.88 37.49
C ASP A 158 -18.14 -10.41 37.08
N ASP A 159 -18.32 -10.20 35.77
CA ASP A 159 -19.16 -9.19 35.13
C ASP A 159 -18.81 -9.08 33.63
N LEU A 160 -19.15 -10.14 32.90
CA LEU A 160 -19.49 -10.06 31.49
C LEU A 160 -20.94 -9.58 31.37
N ASN A 161 -21.19 -8.28 31.57
CA ASN A 161 -22.36 -7.67 30.97
C ASN A 161 -22.15 -6.19 30.69
N THR A 162 -21.91 -5.86 29.43
CA THR A 162 -22.14 -4.51 28.90
C THR A 162 -22.89 -4.70 27.61
N SER A 163 -24.22 -4.85 27.76
CA SER A 163 -25.27 -4.39 26.85
C SER A 163 -24.74 -3.98 25.47
N LEU A 164 -24.66 -4.96 24.58
CA LEU A 164 -24.89 -4.73 23.16
C LEU A 164 -26.35 -4.31 23.07
N LYS A 165 -26.59 -3.06 22.67
CA LYS A 165 -27.92 -2.69 22.17
C LYS A 165 -27.96 -3.25 20.75
N GLU A 166 -28.73 -4.31 20.60
CA GLU A 166 -29.26 -4.79 19.33
C GLU A 166 -30.32 -3.79 18.88
N GLU A 167 -30.05 -3.13 17.76
CA GLU A 167 -31.01 -2.40 16.93
C GLU A 167 -30.50 -2.57 15.49
N ASP A 168 -30.98 -3.62 14.82
CA ASP A 168 -31.55 -3.65 13.47
C ASP A 168 -31.38 -5.05 12.85
N ASP A 169 -32.41 -5.87 13.07
CA ASP A 169 -32.68 -7.07 12.30
C ASP A 169 -33.08 -6.67 10.87
N ASN A 170 -32.14 -6.78 9.94
CA ASN A 170 -32.43 -6.86 8.50
C ASN A 170 -31.28 -7.58 7.78
N GLU A 171 -31.04 -8.85 8.14
CA GLU A 171 -30.33 -9.79 7.26
C GLU A 171 -31.34 -10.75 6.64
N VAL A 172 -31.88 -10.32 5.49
CA VAL A 172 -32.45 -11.22 4.49
C VAL A 172 -31.30 -12.04 3.90
N LEU A 173 -31.52 -13.35 3.80
CA LEU A 173 -30.71 -14.34 3.07
C LEU A 173 -30.00 -13.76 1.84
N ILE A 174 -28.67 -13.68 1.87
CA ILE A 174 -27.84 -13.57 0.65
C ILE A 174 -26.63 -14.49 0.83
N HIS A 175 -26.83 -15.81 0.71
CA HIS A 175 -25.72 -16.78 0.73
C HIS A 175 -25.56 -17.61 -0.54
N GLU A 176 -26.24 -17.27 -1.65
CA GLU A 176 -26.00 -17.93 -2.95
C GLU A 176 -25.72 -16.97 -4.14
N ASP A 177 -26.00 -15.67 -4.04
CA ASP A 177 -25.78 -14.73 -5.16
C ASP A 177 -24.42 -14.04 -5.21
N ARG A 178 -23.58 -14.23 -4.18
CA ARG A 178 -22.32 -13.49 -4.09
C ARG A 178 -21.35 -13.89 -5.21
N THR A 179 -21.35 -15.15 -5.63
CA THR A 179 -20.49 -15.68 -6.70
C THR A 179 -20.85 -15.15 -8.08
N GLN A 180 -22.13 -14.93 -8.38
CA GLN A 180 -22.55 -14.40 -9.69
C GLN A 180 -22.24 -12.90 -9.83
N HIS A 181 -22.27 -12.14 -8.74
CA HIS A 181 -21.96 -10.71 -8.76
C HIS A 181 -20.48 -10.41 -9.07
N TYR A 182 -19.55 -11.28 -8.68
CA TYR A 182 -18.13 -11.11 -9.06
C TYR A 182 -17.91 -11.36 -10.55
N GLU A 183 -18.62 -12.32 -11.15
CA GLU A 183 -18.49 -12.62 -12.57
C GLU A 183 -19.23 -11.59 -13.45
N GLU A 184 -20.38 -11.08 -13.00
CA GLU A 184 -21.10 -10.00 -13.69
C GLU A 184 -20.35 -8.65 -13.60
N THR A 185 -19.72 -8.35 -12.47
CA THR A 185 -18.89 -7.13 -12.36
C THR A 185 -17.62 -7.21 -13.18
N ASP A 186 -16.97 -8.38 -13.25
CA ASP A 186 -15.79 -8.58 -14.10
C ASP A 186 -16.13 -8.58 -15.60
N THR A 187 -17.29 -9.11 -16.00
CA THR A 187 -17.74 -9.03 -17.40
C THR A 187 -18.19 -7.61 -17.79
N LYS A 188 -18.85 -6.86 -16.90
CA LYS A 188 -19.22 -5.46 -17.11
C LYS A 188 -17.99 -4.52 -17.14
N LEU A 189 -16.96 -4.80 -16.35
CA LEU A 189 -15.67 -4.10 -16.42
C LEU A 189 -14.92 -4.41 -17.73
N LYS A 190 -14.96 -5.65 -18.22
CA LYS A 190 -14.38 -6.03 -19.53
C LYS A 190 -15.13 -5.43 -20.72
N LEU A 191 -16.46 -5.33 -20.66
CA LEU A 191 -17.27 -4.68 -21.70
C LEU A 191 -17.12 -3.15 -21.69
N ASN A 192 -16.96 -2.52 -20.52
CA ASN A 192 -16.68 -1.09 -20.42
C ASN A 192 -15.29 -0.73 -20.95
N LEU A 193 -14.27 -1.57 -20.75
CA LEU A 193 -12.95 -1.39 -21.36
C LEU A 193 -13.01 -1.41 -22.89
N ASN A 194 -13.89 -2.22 -23.48
CA ASN A 194 -14.06 -2.31 -24.94
C ASN A 194 -14.94 -1.18 -25.53
N ASN A 195 -15.74 -0.49 -24.71
CA ASN A 195 -16.63 0.59 -25.15
C ASN A 195 -16.03 2.00 -24.99
N GLU A 196 -15.16 2.21 -23.99
CA GLU A 196 -14.47 3.50 -23.78
C GLU A 196 -13.41 3.80 -24.86
N ASP A 197 -12.87 2.76 -25.50
CA ASP A 197 -11.95 2.90 -26.64
C ASP A 197 -12.65 3.35 -27.94
N ASN A 198 -13.98 3.20 -28.04
CA ASN A 198 -14.77 3.62 -29.21
C ASN A 198 -15.55 4.94 -29.01
N LYS A 199 -15.68 5.45 -27.79
CA LYS A 199 -16.40 6.72 -27.53
C LYS A 199 -15.52 7.97 -27.53
N ASN A 200 -14.19 7.82 -27.46
CA ASN A 200 -13.27 8.97 -27.50
C ASN A 200 -12.73 9.32 -28.90
N ILE A 201 -13.37 8.81 -29.96
CA ILE A 201 -13.05 9.14 -31.37
C ILE A 201 -14.09 10.08 -32.01
N SER A 202 -15.16 10.50 -31.31
CA SER A 202 -15.97 11.62 -31.81
C SER A 202 -15.38 12.94 -31.30
N CYS A 203 -14.45 13.50 -32.07
CA CYS A 203 -14.13 14.93 -31.99
C CYS A 203 -15.44 15.70 -32.13
N SER A 204 -15.81 16.46 -31.10
CA SER A 204 -16.83 17.50 -31.21
C SER A 204 -16.34 18.53 -32.22
N ASP A 205 -16.83 18.42 -33.45
CA ASP A 205 -16.81 19.46 -34.46
C ASP A 205 -17.71 20.59 -33.95
N SER A 206 -17.12 21.55 -33.25
CA SER A 206 -17.76 22.83 -32.97
C SER A 206 -17.59 23.70 -34.21
N THR A 207 -18.48 23.50 -35.18
CA THR A 207 -18.68 24.42 -36.30
C THR A 207 -19.06 25.79 -35.71
N LEU A 208 -18.20 26.79 -35.91
CA LEU A 208 -18.49 28.18 -35.58
C LEU A 208 -19.58 28.68 -36.53
N ASP A 209 -20.77 28.88 -35.98
CA ASP A 209 -21.91 29.54 -36.61
C ASP A 209 -21.55 31.00 -36.91
N SER A 210 -21.39 31.32 -38.19
CA SER A 210 -21.23 32.67 -38.71
C SER A 210 -22.51 33.45 -38.46
N LYS A 211 -22.55 34.20 -37.36
CA LYS A 211 -23.52 35.28 -37.22
C LYS A 211 -23.10 36.43 -38.14
N GLU A 212 -23.71 36.47 -39.33
CA GLU A 212 -23.99 37.72 -40.02
C GLU A 212 -24.57 38.71 -38.99
N SER A 213 -23.87 39.82 -38.80
CA SER A 213 -24.41 40.99 -38.12
C SER A 213 -24.46 42.08 -39.18
N ASP A 214 -25.68 42.48 -39.49
CA ASP A 214 -26.02 43.62 -40.32
C ASP A 214 -25.30 44.87 -39.83
N LEU A 215 -24.58 45.53 -40.74
CA LEU A 215 -24.45 47.00 -40.92
C LEU A 215 -23.62 47.31 -42.17
#